data_AF-A0A7U9N2M3-F1
#
_entry.id   AF-A0A7U9N2M3-F1
#
_cell.length_a   1.000
_cell.length_b   1.000
_cell.length_c   1.000
_cell.angle_alpha   90.00
_cell.angle_beta   90.00
_cell.angle_gamma   90.00
#
_symmetry.space_group_name_H-M   'P 1'
#
loop_
_entity.id
_entity.type
_entity.pdbx_description
1 polymer ?
#
loop_
_entity_poly.entity_id
_entity_poly.type
_entity_poly.pdbx_seq_one_letter_code
_entity_poly.pdbx_strand_id
1 'polypeptide(L)'
;MQYAIELYFDPATEQKLSALAQRVADEKLSTKFLEWKTRPHLTLACFNDVDEEKCIQRLKDFAKSHKVAPAYIGSVGMFNDTKTIFASPVMNKSMYRMQEELHKSLEDFDARGWEWYCPDHWAPHCTLALTREDEDSVFYRASDLILKEFQKISGEFVAIGLVKITFPVCEIYTAALQR
;
A
#
# COMPACT_ATOMS: atom_id res chain seq x y z
N MET A 1 -2.35 0.78 14.45
CA MET A 1 -3.40 1.12 13.48
C MET A 1 -4.35 -0.05 13.51
N GLN A 2 -5.65 0.21 13.45
CA GLN A 2 -6.64 -0.86 13.30
C GLN A 2 -7.23 -0.87 11.90
N TYR A 3 -7.26 0.29 11.24
CA TYR A 3 -7.84 0.46 9.91
C TYR A 3 -6.88 1.20 8.99
N ALA A 4 -6.97 0.89 7.71
CA ALA A 4 -6.27 1.63 6.66
C ALA A 4 -7.16 1.84 5.45
N ILE A 5 -6.87 2.91 4.72
CA ILE A 5 -7.41 3.15 3.39
C ILE A 5 -6.33 2.82 2.38
N GLU A 6 -6.64 1.89 1.48
CA GLU A 6 -5.69 1.36 0.51
C GLU A 6 -6.10 1.73 -0.91
N LEU A 7 -5.13 2.08 -1.74
CA LEU A 7 -5.29 2.29 -3.18
C LEU A 7 -4.72 1.07 -3.92
N TYR A 8 -5.54 0.49 -4.78
CA TYR A 8 -5.25 -0.77 -5.45
C TYR A 8 -4.88 -0.59 -6.91
N PHE A 9 -3.97 -1.45 -7.36
CA PHE A 9 -3.50 -1.47 -8.73
C PHE A 9 -4.43 -2.30 -9.64
N ASP A 10 -4.28 -2.15 -10.95
CA ASP A 10 -4.85 -3.09 -11.91
C ASP A 10 -4.28 -4.52 -11.71
N PRO A 11 -5.02 -5.57 -12.08
CA PRO A 11 -4.61 -6.95 -11.82
C PRO A 11 -3.25 -7.34 -12.40
N ALA A 12 -2.85 -6.78 -13.55
CA ALA A 12 -1.57 -7.11 -14.16
C ALA A 12 -0.40 -6.51 -13.38
N THR A 13 -0.58 -5.33 -12.81
CA THR A 13 0.39 -4.68 -11.92
C THR A 13 0.48 -5.40 -10.58
N GLU A 14 -0.65 -5.79 -9.98
CA GLU A 14 -0.65 -6.59 -8.76
C GLU A 14 0.09 -7.92 -8.95
N GLN A 15 -0.15 -8.61 -10.07
CA GLN A 15 0.54 -9.87 -10.36
C GLN A 15 2.07 -9.69 -10.40
N LYS A 16 2.57 -8.63 -11.03
CA LYS A 16 4.02 -8.35 -11.12
C LYS A 16 4.63 -8.04 -9.74
N LEU A 17 3.92 -7.28 -8.90
CA LEU A 17 4.39 -6.94 -7.55
C LEU A 17 4.35 -8.17 -6.63
N SER A 18 3.26 -8.94 -6.65
CA SER A 18 3.12 -10.19 -5.91
C SER A 18 4.16 -11.24 -6.31
N ALA A 19 4.57 -11.27 -7.58
CA ALA A 19 5.62 -12.17 -8.04
C ALA A 19 6.96 -11.90 -7.33
N LEU A 20 7.32 -10.63 -7.10
CA LEU A 20 8.54 -10.29 -6.35
C LEU A 20 8.47 -10.75 -4.89
N ALA A 21 7.31 -10.57 -4.24
CA ALA A 21 7.07 -11.10 -2.90
C ALA A 21 7.17 -12.63 -2.85
N GLN A 22 6.61 -13.31 -3.86
CA GLN A 22 6.70 -14.76 -3.98
C GLN A 22 8.15 -15.23 -4.16
N ARG A 23 8.95 -14.51 -4.97
CA ARG A 23 10.37 -14.82 -5.15
C ARG A 23 11.16 -14.77 -3.84
N VAL A 24 10.88 -13.80 -2.96
CA VAL A 24 11.50 -13.73 -1.61
C VAL A 24 11.17 -14.97 -0.78
N ALA A 25 9.94 -15.46 -0.85
CA ALA A 25 9.52 -16.67 -0.15
C ALA A 25 10.13 -17.94 -0.76
N ASP A 26 10.17 -18.04 -2.09
CA ASP A 26 10.73 -19.20 -2.82
C ASP A 26 12.22 -19.39 -2.52
N GLU A 27 12.97 -18.30 -2.38
CA GLU A 27 14.38 -18.30 -1.97
C GLU A 27 14.58 -18.51 -0.46
N LYS A 28 13.50 -18.79 0.28
CA LYS A 28 13.48 -19.05 1.74
C LYS A 28 14.08 -17.91 2.56
N LEU A 29 13.88 -16.67 2.11
CA LEU A 29 14.35 -15.49 2.82
C LEU A 29 13.33 -15.05 3.86
N SER A 30 12.08 -14.85 3.45
CA SER A 30 10.99 -14.51 4.38
C SER A 30 9.63 -14.83 3.75
N THR A 31 8.69 -15.28 4.58
CA THR A 31 7.27 -15.48 4.22
C THR A 31 6.36 -14.43 4.84
N LYS A 32 6.88 -13.57 5.72
CA LYS A 32 6.09 -12.72 6.62
C LYS A 32 5.09 -11.85 5.89
N PHE A 33 5.49 -11.24 4.77
CA PHE A 33 4.58 -10.43 3.97
C PHE A 33 3.40 -11.23 3.39
N LEU A 34 3.65 -12.45 2.89
CA LEU A 34 2.62 -13.31 2.31
C LEU A 34 1.62 -13.83 3.35
N GLU A 35 2.07 -13.98 4.60
CA GLU A 35 1.21 -14.46 5.70
C GLU A 35 0.08 -13.47 6.04
N TRP A 36 0.27 -12.16 5.78
CA TRP A 36 -0.78 -11.15 5.93
C TRP A 36 -1.95 -11.35 4.97
N LYS A 37 -1.78 -12.14 3.90
CA LYS A 37 -2.77 -12.39 2.84
C LYS A 37 -3.40 -11.11 2.28
N THR A 38 -2.62 -10.04 2.22
CA THR A 38 -3.00 -8.80 1.55
C THR A 38 -2.54 -8.81 0.09
N ARG A 39 -3.19 -7.99 -0.73
CA ARG A 39 -2.81 -7.74 -2.13
C ARG A 39 -1.88 -6.53 -2.22
N PRO A 40 -1.08 -6.36 -3.29
CA PRO A 40 -0.28 -5.16 -3.50
C PRO A 40 -1.14 -3.89 -3.48
N HIS A 41 -0.72 -2.88 -2.71
CA HIS A 41 -1.47 -1.65 -2.51
C HIS A 41 -0.56 -0.48 -2.13
N LEU A 42 -1.10 0.74 -2.18
CA LEU A 42 -0.57 1.91 -1.49
C LEU A 42 -1.48 2.24 -0.31
N THR A 43 -0.91 2.35 0.89
CA THR A 43 -1.66 2.87 2.04
C THR A 43 -1.76 4.39 1.94
N LEU A 44 -2.98 4.92 1.84
CA LEU A 44 -3.26 6.36 1.74
C LEU A 44 -3.47 7.03 3.11
N ALA A 45 -4.06 6.30 4.06
CA ALA A 45 -4.33 6.77 5.41
C ALA A 45 -4.42 5.59 6.38
N CYS A 46 -4.06 5.82 7.65
CA CYS A 46 -4.20 4.85 8.74
C CYS A 46 -4.95 5.47 9.92
N PHE A 47 -5.80 4.68 10.56
CA PHE A 47 -6.62 5.12 11.69
C PHE A 47 -6.59 4.12 12.85
N ASN A 48 -6.74 4.64 14.07
CA ASN A 48 -6.87 3.83 15.27
C ASN A 48 -8.26 3.20 15.41
N ASP A 49 -9.28 3.88 14.89
CA ASP A 49 -10.67 3.42 14.84
C ASP A 49 -11.44 4.16 13.76
N VAL A 50 -12.48 3.55 13.20
CA VAL A 50 -13.38 4.16 12.19
C VAL A 50 -14.81 3.70 12.40
N ASP A 51 -15.77 4.59 12.10
CA ASP A 51 -17.14 4.18 11.81
C ASP A 51 -17.18 3.58 10.39
N GLU A 52 -17.26 2.25 10.30
CA GLU A 52 -17.17 1.52 9.03
C GLU A 52 -18.27 1.94 8.05
N GLU A 53 -19.52 2.10 8.49
CA GLU A 53 -20.64 2.49 7.61
C GLU A 53 -20.42 3.90 7.04
N LYS A 54 -20.03 4.84 7.91
CA LYS A 54 -19.72 6.22 7.51
C LYS A 54 -18.52 6.28 6.56
N CYS A 55 -17.47 5.50 6.84
CA CYS A 55 -16.28 5.43 6.00
C CYS A 55 -16.60 4.86 4.62
N ILE A 56 -17.37 3.78 4.55
CA ILE A 56 -17.82 3.16 3.29
C ILE A 56 -18.61 4.17 2.45
N GLN A 57 -19.52 4.93 3.06
CA GLN A 57 -20.29 5.94 2.33
C GLN A 57 -19.39 7.03 1.75
N ARG A 58 -18.40 7.51 2.51
CA ARG A 58 -17.44 8.51 2.04
C ARG A 58 -16.53 7.96 0.94
N LEU A 59 -16.08 6.71 1.05
CA LEU A 59 -15.29 6.06 -0.01
C LEU A 59 -16.08 5.87 -1.31
N LYS A 60 -17.39 5.57 -1.24
CA LYS A 60 -18.26 5.52 -2.43
C LYS A 60 -18.28 6.86 -3.16
N ASP A 61 -18.44 7.95 -2.41
CA ASP A 61 -18.52 9.29 -2.99
C ASP A 61 -17.14 9.75 -3.51
N PHE A 62 -16.08 9.43 -2.78
CA PHE A 62 -14.69 9.64 -3.21
C PHE A 62 -14.37 8.90 -4.51
N ALA A 63 -14.72 7.62 -4.63
CA ALA A 63 -14.45 6.83 -5.82
C ALA A 63 -15.24 7.31 -7.06
N LYS A 64 -16.41 7.94 -6.87
CA LYS A 64 -17.18 8.58 -7.94
C LYS A 64 -16.59 9.90 -8.42
N SER A 65 -15.85 10.62 -7.56
CA SER A 65 -15.24 11.91 -7.92
C SER A 65 -13.82 11.76 -8.49
N HIS A 66 -13.19 10.61 -8.31
CA HIS A 66 -11.81 10.37 -8.71
C HIS A 66 -11.69 9.40 -9.88
N LYS A 67 -10.83 9.75 -10.83
CA LYS A 67 -10.52 8.90 -11.98
C LYS A 67 -9.40 7.91 -11.68
N VAL A 68 -9.39 6.82 -12.43
CA VAL A 68 -8.24 5.94 -12.59
C VAL A 68 -6.99 6.79 -12.88
N ALA A 69 -5.92 6.51 -12.14
CA ALA A 69 -4.66 7.23 -12.25
C ALA A 69 -3.54 6.29 -12.72
N PRO A 70 -2.57 6.77 -13.50
CA PRO A 70 -1.45 5.93 -13.89
C PRO A 70 -0.60 5.54 -12.67
N ALA A 71 -0.22 4.27 -12.60
CA ALA A 71 0.68 3.70 -11.62
C ALA A 71 2.02 3.38 -12.28
N TYR A 72 2.94 4.34 -12.27
CA TYR A 72 4.31 4.13 -12.74
C TYR A 72 5.20 3.78 -11.55
N ILE A 73 5.84 2.62 -11.58
CA ILE A 73 6.73 2.17 -10.52
C ILE A 73 8.14 2.11 -11.09
N GLY A 74 8.96 3.06 -10.65
CA GLY A 74 10.28 3.31 -11.22
C GLY A 74 11.45 2.89 -10.34
N SER A 75 11.20 2.58 -9.08
CA SER A 75 12.26 2.32 -8.09
C SER A 75 11.77 1.40 -6.97
N VAL A 76 12.73 0.80 -6.29
CA VAL A 76 12.54 0.10 -5.01
C VAL A 76 13.26 0.88 -3.92
N GLY A 77 12.77 0.77 -2.69
CA GLY A 77 13.33 1.41 -1.52
C GLY A 77 13.22 0.53 -0.30
N MET A 78 13.83 0.99 0.80
CA MET A 78 13.80 0.27 2.06
C MET A 78 13.58 1.22 3.24
N PHE A 79 12.79 0.77 4.21
CA PHE A 79 12.72 1.40 5.53
C PHE A 79 13.61 0.62 6.49
N ASN A 80 14.72 1.23 6.88
CA ASN A 80 15.75 0.56 7.69
C ASN A 80 15.25 0.16 9.09
N ASP A 81 14.41 1.00 9.70
CA ASP A 81 13.92 0.78 11.06
C ASP A 81 12.93 -0.38 11.11
N THR A 82 12.07 -0.52 10.10
CA THR A 82 11.08 -1.61 10.01
C THR A 82 11.56 -2.82 9.22
N LYS A 83 12.76 -2.75 8.63
CA LYS A 83 13.30 -3.79 7.71
C LYS A 83 12.31 -4.17 6.61
N THR A 84 11.62 -3.15 6.08
CA THR A 84 10.63 -3.28 4.99
C THR A 84 11.31 -2.98 3.66
N ILE A 85 11.06 -3.81 2.65
CA ILE A 85 11.47 -3.56 1.26
C ILE A 85 10.20 -3.28 0.46
N PHE A 86 10.21 -2.22 -0.33
CA PHE A 86 9.03 -1.74 -1.03
C PHE A 86 9.31 -1.26 -2.45
N ALA A 87 8.31 -1.36 -3.31
CA ALA A 87 8.24 -0.66 -4.58
C ALA A 87 7.75 0.77 -4.35
N SER A 88 8.42 1.75 -4.98
CA SER A 88 8.06 3.17 -4.88
C SER A 88 7.40 3.62 -6.19
N PRO A 89 6.09 3.93 -6.17
CA PRO A 89 5.40 4.55 -7.29
C PRO A 89 5.86 6.00 -7.47
N VAL A 90 5.89 6.46 -8.71
CA VAL A 90 6.17 7.84 -9.09
C VAL A 90 4.88 8.64 -8.91
N MET A 91 4.87 9.48 -7.89
CA MET A 91 3.73 10.33 -7.60
C MET A 91 3.79 11.63 -8.38
N ASN A 92 2.63 12.12 -8.79
CA ASN A 92 2.46 13.44 -9.36
C ASN A 92 1.54 14.31 -8.48
N LYS A 93 1.42 15.58 -8.84
CA LYS A 93 0.62 16.56 -8.08
C LYS A 93 -0.84 16.14 -7.89
N SER A 94 -1.47 15.51 -8.88
CA SER A 94 -2.88 15.10 -8.74
C SER A 94 -3.05 13.93 -7.77
N MET A 95 -2.06 13.04 -7.68
CA MET A 95 -2.12 11.92 -6.73
C MET A 95 -1.86 12.36 -5.28
N TYR A 96 -0.98 13.32 -5.06
CA TYR A 96 -0.83 13.94 -3.73
C TYR A 96 -2.10 14.68 -3.32
N ARG A 97 -2.71 15.44 -4.25
CA ARG A 97 -4.00 16.08 -4.01
C ARG A 97 -5.12 15.08 -3.68
N MET A 98 -5.17 13.95 -4.38
CA MET A 98 -6.12 12.86 -4.09
C MET A 98 -5.99 12.40 -2.62
N GLN A 99 -4.76 12.24 -2.12
CA GLN A 99 -4.51 11.85 -0.73
C GLN A 99 -4.93 12.96 0.26
N GLU A 100 -4.63 14.23 -0.03
CA GLU A 100 -5.09 15.39 0.75
C GLU A 100 -6.63 15.45 0.84
N GLU A 101 -7.31 15.27 -0.30
CA GLU A 101 -8.78 15.27 -0.37
C GLU A 101 -9.38 14.10 0.40
N LEU A 102 -8.74 12.92 0.36
CA LEU A 102 -9.15 11.78 1.17
C LEU A 102 -9.04 12.10 2.67
N HIS A 103 -7.89 12.60 3.13
CA HIS A 103 -7.68 12.98 4.53
C HIS A 103 -8.69 14.01 4.99
N LYS A 104 -8.98 15.02 4.17
CA LYS A 104 -10.04 16.01 4.46
C LYS A 104 -11.43 15.38 4.59
N SER A 105 -11.74 14.39 3.75
CA SER A 105 -13.04 13.69 3.82
C SER A 105 -13.19 12.81 5.06
N LEU A 106 -12.07 12.43 5.70
CA LEU A 106 -11.97 11.52 6.84
C LEU A 106 -11.41 12.20 8.11
N GLU A 107 -11.41 13.53 8.17
CA GLU A 107 -10.70 14.31 9.20
C GLU A 107 -11.20 14.07 10.63
N ASP A 108 -12.40 13.53 10.80
CA ASP A 108 -13.00 13.17 12.09
C ASP A 108 -12.56 11.80 12.62
N PHE A 109 -11.79 11.03 11.87
CA PHE A 109 -11.24 9.75 12.33
C PHE A 109 -9.86 9.92 12.99
N ASP A 110 -9.58 9.08 14.00
CA ASP A 110 -8.36 9.22 14.81
C ASP A 110 -7.12 8.68 14.08
N ALA A 111 -6.34 9.60 13.52
CA ALA A 111 -5.07 9.32 12.84
C ALA A 111 -3.82 9.48 13.75
N ARG A 112 -3.98 9.74 15.06
CA ARG A 112 -2.83 9.98 15.96
C ARG A 112 -1.89 8.77 16.00
N GLY A 113 -0.59 9.03 15.92
CA GLY A 113 0.45 8.01 15.84
C GLY A 113 0.71 7.46 14.43
N TRP A 114 0.00 7.97 13.41
CA TRP A 114 0.16 7.60 12.00
C TRP A 114 0.54 8.79 11.12
N GLU A 115 1.27 9.75 11.68
CA GLU A 115 1.65 11.02 11.04
C GLU A 115 2.40 10.81 9.72
N TRP A 116 3.15 9.70 9.59
CA TRP A 116 3.85 9.30 8.36
C TRP A 116 2.92 8.94 7.19
N TYR A 117 1.61 8.81 7.43
CA TYR A 117 0.59 8.61 6.41
C TYR A 117 -0.29 9.85 6.19
N CYS A 118 0.01 10.97 6.87
CA CYS A 118 -0.66 12.25 6.65
C CYS A 118 -0.06 13.00 5.44
N PRO A 119 -0.78 14.00 4.89
CA PRO A 119 -0.24 14.89 3.87
C PRO A 119 1.09 15.52 4.29
N ASP A 120 1.93 15.82 3.30
CA ASP A 120 3.29 16.36 3.43
C ASP A 120 4.34 15.47 4.14
N HIS A 121 3.94 14.38 4.77
CA HIS A 121 4.82 13.43 5.47
C HIS A 121 4.85 12.04 4.81
N TRP A 122 3.90 11.79 3.92
CA TRP A 122 3.68 10.49 3.30
C TRP A 122 4.75 10.10 2.29
N ALA A 123 5.42 8.98 2.56
CA ALA A 123 6.26 8.27 1.61
C ALA A 123 5.40 7.20 0.90
N PRO A 124 5.01 7.38 -0.38
CA PRO A 124 4.17 6.44 -1.11
C PRO A 124 4.96 5.14 -1.38
N HIS A 125 4.40 4.00 -0.99
CA HIS A 125 5.07 2.71 -1.14
C HIS A 125 4.09 1.55 -1.29
N CYS A 126 4.54 0.48 -1.95
CA CYS A 126 3.91 -0.84 -1.95
C CYS A 126 4.90 -1.85 -1.40
N THR A 127 4.59 -2.45 -0.26
CA THR A 127 5.46 -3.45 0.38
C THR A 127 5.66 -4.67 -0.53
N LEU A 128 6.91 -5.13 -0.62
CA LEU A 128 7.31 -6.35 -1.33
C LEU A 128 7.80 -7.43 -0.35
N ALA A 129 8.40 -7.03 0.76
CA ALA A 129 8.86 -7.94 1.81
C ALA A 129 8.90 -7.26 3.19
N LEU A 130 8.61 -8.04 4.22
CA LEU A 130 8.76 -7.69 5.63
C LEU A 130 9.78 -8.66 6.22
N THR A 131 10.88 -8.15 6.79
CA THR A 131 12.00 -9.01 7.25
C THR A 131 12.40 -8.76 8.70
N ARG A 132 11.63 -7.96 9.44
CA ARG A 132 11.95 -7.55 10.81
C ARG A 132 12.00 -8.71 11.80
N GLU A 133 11.18 -9.72 11.58
CA GLU A 133 11.08 -10.91 12.45
C GLU A 133 12.09 -12.00 12.08
N ASP A 134 12.80 -11.82 10.97
CA ASP A 134 13.82 -12.74 10.49
C ASP A 134 15.22 -12.31 11.00
N GLU A 135 16.25 -13.12 10.73
CA GLU A 135 17.63 -12.73 11.03
C GLU A 135 18.02 -11.44 10.27
N ASP A 136 18.80 -10.57 10.91
CA ASP A 136 19.18 -9.26 10.33
C ASP A 136 19.79 -9.35 8.91
N SER A 137 20.49 -10.45 8.60
CA SER A 137 21.08 -10.68 7.27
C SER A 137 20.03 -10.85 6.15
N VAL A 138 18.82 -11.28 6.48
CA VAL A 138 17.71 -11.50 5.54
C VAL A 138 17.30 -10.21 4.86
N PHE A 139 17.26 -9.09 5.59
CA PHE A 139 16.92 -7.78 5.02
C PHE A 139 17.83 -7.40 3.85
N TYR A 140 19.14 -7.62 3.99
CA TYR A 140 20.12 -7.32 2.95
C TYR A 140 20.05 -8.31 1.77
N ARG A 141 19.88 -9.61 2.05
CA ARG A 141 19.77 -10.65 1.02
C ARG A 141 18.50 -10.52 0.19
N ALA A 142 17.37 -10.22 0.83
CA ALA A 142 16.09 -9.97 0.15
C ALA A 142 16.15 -8.68 -0.68
N SER A 143 16.84 -7.66 -0.18
CA SER A 143 17.08 -6.42 -0.92
C SER A 143 17.93 -6.66 -2.18
N ASP A 144 19.01 -7.46 -2.09
CA ASP A 144 19.84 -7.84 -3.23
C ASP A 144 19.05 -8.64 -4.29
N LEU A 145 18.21 -9.58 -3.86
CA LEU A 145 17.32 -10.32 -4.75
C LEU A 145 16.36 -9.38 -5.50
N ILE A 146 15.61 -8.56 -4.76
CA ILE A 146 14.64 -7.63 -5.34
C ILE A 146 15.33 -6.63 -6.28
N LEU A 147 16.52 -6.13 -5.93
CA LEU A 147 17.26 -5.19 -6.76
C LEU A 147 17.68 -5.80 -8.12
N LYS A 148 18.03 -7.08 -8.14
CA LYS A 148 18.40 -7.80 -9.36
C LYS A 148 17.20 -8.11 -10.25
N GLU A 149 16.05 -8.41 -9.65
CA GLU A 149 14.87 -8.87 -10.39
C GLU A 149 13.90 -7.75 -10.75
N PHE A 150 13.87 -6.65 -10.00
CA PHE A 150 12.94 -5.56 -10.24
C PHE A 150 13.14 -4.93 -11.63
N GLN A 151 12.04 -4.76 -12.33
CA GLN A 151 11.95 -4.03 -13.59
C GLN A 151 10.88 -2.95 -13.47
N LYS A 152 11.01 -1.86 -14.24
CA LYS A 152 10.01 -0.78 -14.23
C LYS A 152 8.63 -1.32 -14.59
N ILE A 153 7.61 -0.92 -13.83
CA ILE A 153 6.22 -1.34 -14.03
C ILE A 153 5.39 -0.12 -14.43
N SER A 154 4.53 -0.31 -15.42
CA SER A 154 3.50 0.65 -15.82
C SER A 154 2.15 -0.04 -15.69
N GLY A 155 1.23 0.62 -15.00
CA GLY A 155 -0.13 0.17 -14.77
C GLY A 155 -1.03 1.32 -14.36
N GLU A 156 -2.08 0.99 -13.63
CA GLU A 156 -3.11 1.92 -13.18
C GLU A 156 -3.50 1.67 -11.72
N PHE A 157 -3.89 2.73 -11.02
CA PHE A 157 -4.66 2.65 -9.78
C PHE A 157 -6.14 2.65 -10.13
N VAL A 158 -6.84 1.56 -9.79
CA VAL A 158 -8.19 1.29 -10.30
C VAL A 158 -9.27 1.25 -9.23
N ALA A 159 -8.90 1.11 -7.95
CA ALA A 159 -9.85 1.02 -6.86
C ALA A 159 -9.27 1.55 -5.55
N ILE A 160 -10.14 1.92 -4.62
CA ILE A 160 -9.82 2.30 -3.26
C ILE A 160 -10.61 1.40 -2.29
N GLY A 161 -10.02 1.05 -1.16
CA GLY A 161 -10.67 0.17 -0.18
C GLY A 161 -10.43 0.58 1.26
N LEU A 162 -11.34 0.10 2.12
CA LEU A 162 -11.22 0.11 3.57
C LEU A 162 -10.82 -1.29 4.02
N VAL A 163 -9.74 -1.38 4.80
CA VAL A 163 -9.31 -2.62 5.41
C VAL A 163 -9.22 -2.51 6.92
N LYS A 164 -9.43 -3.63 7.60
CA LYS A 164 -9.06 -3.83 9.00
C LYS A 164 -7.75 -4.60 9.07
N ILE A 165 -6.80 -4.03 9.81
CA ILE A 165 -5.44 -4.57 9.97
C ILE A 165 -5.49 -5.68 11.04
N THR A 166 -5.96 -6.85 10.61
CA THR A 166 -5.87 -8.11 11.34
C THR A 166 -4.82 -9.02 10.69
N PHE A 167 -4.58 -10.19 11.28
CA PHE A 167 -3.72 -11.21 10.68
C PHE A 167 -4.54 -12.49 10.46
N PRO A 168 -4.99 -12.78 9.21
CA PRO A 168 -4.76 -12.03 7.97
C PRO A 168 -5.55 -10.71 7.89
N VAL A 169 -5.16 -9.83 6.96
CA VAL A 169 -5.87 -8.55 6.69
C VAL A 169 -7.31 -8.84 6.24
N CYS A 170 -8.25 -8.03 6.70
CA CYS A 170 -9.65 -8.13 6.32
C CYS A 170 -10.03 -6.94 5.42
N GLU A 171 -10.29 -7.20 4.13
CA GLU A 171 -10.85 -6.21 3.21
C GLU A 171 -12.35 -6.06 3.51
N ILE A 172 -12.75 -4.89 4.01
CA ILE A 172 -14.14 -4.62 4.42
C ILE A 172 -14.95 -4.14 3.21
N TYR A 173 -14.36 -3.24 2.41
CA TYR A 173 -15.04 -2.63 1.29
C TYR A 173 -14.05 -2.15 0.24
N THR A 174 -14.42 -2.28 -1.03
CA THR A 174 -13.67 -1.77 -2.17
C THR A 174 -14.60 -1.09 -3.17
N ALA A 175 -14.18 0.06 -3.69
CA ALA A 175 -14.87 0.81 -4.73
C ALA A 175 -13.94 1.08 -5.93
N ALA A 176 -14.43 0.80 -7.13
CA ALA A 176 -13.72 1.15 -8.36
C ALA A 176 -13.73 2.66 -8.60
N LEU A 177 -12.60 3.20 -9.04
CA LEU A 177 -12.47 4.59 -9.48
C LEU A 177 -13.16 4.79 -10.84
N GLN A 178 -13.50 6.04 -11.17
CA GLN A 178 -14.09 6.39 -12.47
C GLN A 178 -13.09 6.17 -13.61
N ARG A 179 -13.56 5.65 -14.75
CA ARG A 179 -12.75 5.62 -15.98
C ARG A 179 -12.76 6.96 -16.71
#